data_AF-A0A1G9NYQ3-F1
#
_entry.id   AF-A0A1G9NYQ3-F1
#
_cell.length_a   1.000
_cell.length_b   1.000
_cell.length_c   1.000
_cell.angle_alpha   90.00
_cell.angle_beta   90.00
_cell.angle_gamma   90.00
#
_symmetry.space_group_name_H-M   'P 1'
#
loop_
_entity.id
_entity.type
_entity.pdbx_description
1 polymer ?
#
loop_
_entity_poly.entity_id
_entity_poly.type
_entity_poly.pdbx_seq_one_letter_code
_entity_poly.pdbx_strand_id
1 'polypeptide(L)' 'MSWKVKRIQEDDYGCEERQENVKTKVIVTLVDKNGQERQIRVVDDWLYAKGINEGDLWPDTLPVDAGIHLR' A
#
# COMPACT_ATOMS: atom_id res chain seq x y z
N MET A 1 -6.35 -3.69 -16.50
CA MET A 1 -7.35 -3.27 -15.50
C MET A 1 -6.72 -2.11 -14.74
N SER A 2 -7.45 -1.02 -14.47
CA SER A 2 -6.82 0.21 -13.95
C SER A 2 -7.27 0.43 -12.52
N TRP A 3 -6.38 0.07 -11.61
CA TRP A 3 -6.57 0.28 -10.18
C TRP A 3 -6.14 1.69 -9.80
N LYS A 4 -6.92 2.36 -8.96
CA LYS A 4 -6.61 3.67 -8.38
C LYS A 4 -6.43 3.49 -6.88
N VAL A 5 -5.45 4.19 -6.31
CA VAL A 5 -5.28 4.23 -4.86
C VAL A 5 -6.46 4.98 -4.26
N LYS A 6 -7.31 4.26 -3.53
CA LYS A 6 -8.44 4.83 -2.81
C LYS A 6 -8.01 5.38 -1.45
N ARG A 7 -7.16 4.64 -0.74
CA ARG A 7 -6.71 5.01 0.61
C ARG A 7 -5.37 4.35 0.95
N ILE A 8 -4.52 5.05 1.69
CA ILE A 8 -3.30 4.50 2.30
C ILE A 8 -3.46 4.58 3.82
N GLN A 9 -3.18 3.49 4.52
CA GLN A 9 -3.31 3.40 5.98
C GLN A 9 -2.08 2.73 6.56
N GLU A 10 -1.57 3.22 7.68
CA GLU A 10 -0.47 2.53 8.38
C GLU A 10 -0.95 1.17 8.91
N ASP A 11 -0.15 0.10 8.74
CA ASP A 11 -0.43 -1.24 9.28
C ASP A 11 -0.13 -1.29 10.80
N ASP A 12 -0.44 -0.22 11.52
CA ASP A 12 -0.04 0.03 12.91
C ASP A 12 -1.29 0.22 13.77
N TYR A 13 -1.98 -0.88 14.04
CA TYR A 13 -3.13 -0.93 14.95
C TYR A 13 -2.62 -1.19 16.37
N GLY A 14 -1.88 -0.25 16.97
CA GLY A 14 -1.36 -0.42 18.33
C GLY A 14 -0.46 0.70 18.83
N CYS A 15 -0.81 1.28 19.97
CA CYS A 15 -0.02 2.29 20.68
C CYS A 15 1.15 1.59 21.41
N GLU A 16 2.19 1.19 20.69
CA GLU A 16 3.48 0.80 21.27
C GLU A 16 4.57 1.53 20.48
N GLU A 17 5.42 2.28 21.21
CA GLU A 17 6.51 3.08 20.67
C GLU A 17 7.26 2.33 19.56
N ARG A 18 7.07 2.76 18.30
CA ARG A 18 7.74 2.14 17.17
C ARG A 18 9.25 2.26 17.35
N GLN A 19 9.92 1.12 17.37
CA GLN A 19 11.38 1.07 17.31
C GLN A 19 11.84 1.75 16.00
N GLU A 20 12.76 2.71 16.10
CA GLU A 20 13.24 3.60 15.00
C GLU A 20 13.83 2.89 13.75
N ASN A 21 13.75 1.57 13.65
CA ASN A 21 14.43 0.78 12.62
C ASN A 21 13.54 -0.29 11.95
N VAL A 22 12.23 -0.34 12.24
CA VAL A 22 11.32 -1.26 11.56
C VAL A 22 10.79 -0.59 10.29
N LYS A 23 10.97 -1.24 9.13
CA LYS A 23 10.37 -0.79 7.87
C LYS A 23 8.84 -0.76 8.01
N THR A 24 8.26 0.44 8.08
CA THR A 24 6.81 0.64 8.18
C THR A 24 6.13 0.03 6.96
N LYS A 25 5.13 -0.80 7.22
CA LYS A 25 4.21 -1.30 6.18
C LYS A 25 2.93 -0.49 6.24
N VAL A 26 2.34 -0.28 5.08
CA VAL A 26 1.05 0.37 4.92
C VAL A 26 0.10 -0.54 4.16
N ILE A 27 -1.17 -0.47 4.52
CA ILE A 27 -2.27 -1.08 3.81
C ILE A 27 -2.78 -0.07 2.77
N VAL A 28 -2.67 -0.43 1.50
CA VAL A 28 -3.21 0.36 0.39
C VAL A 28 -4.51 -0.28 -0.07
N THR A 29 -5.59 0.49 0.00
CA THR A 29 -6.87 0.14 -0.61
C THR A 29 -6.89 0.65 -2.04
N LEU A 30 -7.06 -0.25 -3.00
CA LEU A 30 -7.19 0.05 -4.42
C LEU A 30 -8.65 -0.11 -4.85
N VAL A 31 -9.09 0.70 -5.80
CA VAL A 31 -10.41 0.63 -6.41
C VAL A 31 -10.30 0.62 -7.93
N ASP A 32 -11.03 -0.27 -8.60
CA ASP A 32 -11.15 -0.28 -10.07
C ASP A 32 -12.40 0.51 -10.52
N LYS A 33 -12.51 0.81 -11.82
CA LYS A 33 -13.65 1.52 -12.42
C LYS A 33 -15.02 0.87 -12.14
N ASN A 34 -15.06 -0.42 -11.84
CA ASN A 34 -16.28 -1.15 -11.51
C ASN A 34 -16.68 -1.02 -10.02
N GLY A 35 -15.95 -0.24 -9.21
CA GLY A 35 -16.14 -0.13 -7.77
C GLY A 35 -15.62 -1.33 -6.98
N GLN A 36 -14.87 -2.23 -7.62
CA GLN A 36 -14.22 -3.34 -6.95
C GLN A 36 -13.05 -2.83 -6.12
N GLU A 37 -13.00 -3.23 -4.86
CA GLU A 37 -11.95 -2.84 -3.92
C GLU A 37 -11.04 -4.02 -3.60
N ARG A 38 -9.74 -3.75 -3.49
CA ARG A 38 -8.76 -4.70 -2.96
C ARG A 38 -7.84 -4.00 -1.99
N GLN A 39 -7.48 -4.67 -0.91
CA GLN A 39 -6.44 -4.19 0.00
C GLN A 39 -5.16 -4.96 -0.26
N ILE A 40 -4.03 -4.28 -0.23
CA ILE A 40 -2.69 -4.85 -0.38
C ILE A 40 -1.79 -4.25 0.71
N ARG A 41 -0.79 -5.01 1.16
CA ARG A 41 0.23 -4.51 2.08
C ARG A 41 1.51 -4.23 1.31
N VAL A 42 2.06 -3.03 1.48
CA VAL A 42 3.31 -2.61 0.84
C VAL A 42 4.20 -1.90 1.85
N VAL A 43 5.50 -1.85 1.59
CA VAL A 43 6.44 -1.06 2.38
C VAL A 43 6.23 0.42 2.05
N ASP A 44 6.16 1.27 3.07
CA ASP A 44 5.97 2.71 2.93
C ASP A 44 7.04 3.36 2.02
N ASP A 45 8.31 3.02 2.26
CA ASP A 45 9.46 3.47 1.48
C ASP A 45 9.31 3.21 -0.04
N TRP A 46 8.65 2.12 -0.43
CA TRP A 46 8.40 1.83 -1.84
C TRP A 46 7.38 2.79 -2.46
N LEU A 47 6.31 3.15 -1.74
CA LEU A 47 5.35 4.14 -2.21
C LEU A 47 6.01 5.50 -2.36
N TYR A 48 6.82 5.90 -1.38
CA TYR A 48 7.57 7.15 -1.42
C TYR A 48 8.55 7.19 -2.60
N ALA A 49 9.32 6.12 -2.80
CA ALA A 49 10.26 6.01 -3.93
C ALA A 49 9.56 6.03 -5.30
N LYS A 50 8.30 5.61 -5.38
CA LYS A 50 7.47 5.65 -6.60
C LYS A 50 6.63 6.92 -6.73
N GLY A 51 6.57 7.75 -5.69
CA GLY A 51 5.70 8.93 -5.65
C GLY A 51 4.21 8.59 -5.74
N ILE A 52 3.79 7.44 -5.22
CA ILE A 52 2.39 6.99 -5.27
C ILE A 52 1.65 7.52 -4.05
N ASN A 53 0.59 8.29 -4.28
CA ASN A 53 -0.26 8.86 -3.23
C ASN A 53 -1.72 8.41 -3.39
N GLU A 54 -2.57 8.83 -2.46
CA GLU A 54 -4.01 8.64 -2.58
C GLU A 54 -4.55 9.36 -3.82
N GLY A 55 -5.27 8.62 -4.64
CA GLY A 55 -5.78 9.09 -5.92
C GLY A 55 -4.89 8.80 -7.13
N ASP A 56 -3.67 8.29 -6.93
CA ASP A 56 -2.81 7.89 -8.05
C ASP A 56 -3.24 6.57 -8.70
N LEU A 57 -2.79 6.37 -9.93
CA LEU A 57 -2.92 5.08 -10.61
C LEU A 57 -1.93 4.08 -10.02
N TRP A 58 -2.42 2.89 -9.70
CA TRP A 58 -1.58 1.81 -9.23
C TRP A 58 -0.80 1.20 -10.40
N PRO A 59 0.53 1.02 -10.26
CA PRO A 59 1.30 0.33 -11.29
C PRO A 59 0.93 -1.15 -11.31
N ASP A 60 0.58 -1.67 -12.49
CA ASP A 60 0.27 -3.09 -12.69
C ASP A 60 1.49 -3.98 -12.37
N THR A 61 2.70 -3.41 -12.49
CA THR A 61 3.98 -4.03 -12.11
C THR A 61 4.26 -3.84 -10.63
N LEU A 62 3.80 -4.76 -9.81
CA LEU A 62 4.27 -4.89 -8.43
C LEU A 62 5.62 -5.63 -8.42
N PRO A 63 6.66 -5.13 -7.75
CA PRO A 63 7.85 -5.93 -7.56
C PRO A 63 7.52 -7.11 -6.66
N VAL A 64 8.10 -8.27 -6.98
CA VAL A 64 7.93 -9.51 -6.20
C VAL A 64 8.30 -9.32 -4.72
N ASP A 65 9.19 -8.36 -4.45
CA ASP A 65 9.66 -7.93 -3.13
C ASP A 65 8.83 -6.83 -2.45
N ALA A 66 7.74 -6.33 -3.05
CA ALA A 66 6.85 -5.35 -2.39
C ALA A 66 6.16 -5.90 -1.14
N GLY A 67 6.29 -7.21 -0.86
CA GLY A 67 5.74 -7.81 0.35
C GLY A 67 4.21 -7.91 0.34
N ILE A 68 3.61 -8.17 -0.83
CA ILE A 68 2.17 -8.43 -0.96
C ILE A 68 1.90 -9.83 -0.37
N HIS A 69 1.71 -9.91 0.95
CA HIS A 69 1.15 -11.10 1.57
C HIS A 69 -0.36 -10.95 1.66
N LEU A 70 -1.05 -11.31 0.58
CA LEU A 70 -2.49 -11.58 0.63
C LEU A 70 -2.63 -13.10 0.55
N ARG A 71 -3.03 -13.69 1.67
CA ARG A 71 -3.36 -15.10 1.76
C ARG A 71 -4.69 -15.37 1.08
#